data_AF-B8D551-F1
#
_entry.id   AF-B8D551-F1
#
_cell.length_a   1.000
_cell.length_b   1.000
_cell.length_c   1.000
_cell.angle_alpha   90.00
_cell.angle_beta   90.00
_cell.angle_gamma   90.00
#
_symmetry.space_group_name_H-M   'P 1'
#
loop_
_entity.id
_entity.type
_entity.pdbx_description
1 polymer ?
#
loop_
_entity_poly.entity_id
_entity_poly.type
_entity_poly.pdbx_seq_one_letter_code
_entity_poly.pdbx_strand_id
1 'polypeptide(L)'
;MVTEDLENKELELTKKLAANPRISIKRLADDLDMNYTALRDRIRKLSYKGLISFILSVSPLITGNTAALVRLKGHKVEKLLSSASKCNRVITGLKVSDDEAILVIYGKDKGDIVSVIDVLRDEAGGDLEIHVEYGRLHPDFKVQIRNPNPECNHPPCNNCIPVLRNRVKNSSGLHGTP
;
A
#
# COMPACT_ATOMS: atom_id res chain seq x y z
N MET A 1 -37.84 -7.54 -3.39
CA MET A 1 -37.91 -6.10 -3.04
C MET A 1 -37.03 -5.74 -1.84
N VAL A 2 -37.06 -6.45 -0.71
CA VAL A 2 -36.21 -6.11 0.48
C VAL A 2 -34.69 -6.28 0.22
N THR A 3 -34.30 -7.25 -0.59
CA THR A 3 -32.89 -7.53 -0.93
C THR A 3 -32.26 -6.46 -1.82
N GLU A 4 -33.03 -5.95 -2.78
CA GLU A 4 -32.57 -4.94 -3.75
C GLU A 4 -32.36 -3.57 -3.10
N ASP A 5 -33.23 -3.16 -2.16
CA ASP A 5 -33.03 -1.93 -1.38
C ASP A 5 -31.76 -2.02 -0.51
N LEU A 6 -31.53 -3.17 0.13
CA LEU A 6 -30.34 -3.38 0.94
C LEU A 6 -29.06 -3.39 0.09
N GLU A 7 -29.05 -4.09 -1.04
CA GLU A 7 -27.91 -4.09 -1.97
C GLU A 7 -27.58 -2.70 -2.50
N ASN A 8 -28.60 -1.89 -2.81
CA ASN A 8 -28.42 -0.50 -3.22
C ASN A 8 -27.80 0.36 -2.11
N LYS A 9 -28.25 0.21 -0.86
CA LYS A 9 -27.68 0.92 0.29
C LYS A 9 -26.21 0.53 0.55
N GLU A 10 -25.87 -0.75 0.38
CA GLU A 10 -24.48 -1.23 0.54
C GLU A 10 -23.55 -0.74 -0.58
N LEU A 11 -24.05 -0.68 -1.81
CA LEU A 11 -23.32 -0.08 -2.92
C LEU A 11 -23.07 1.42 -2.69
N GLU A 12 -24.08 2.14 -2.20
CA GLU A 12 -23.96 3.57 -1.91
C GLU A 12 -23.01 3.85 -0.73
N LEU A 13 -23.04 3.01 0.31
CA LEU A 13 -22.05 3.01 1.38
C LEU A 13 -20.62 2.90 0.82
N THR A 14 -20.41 1.96 -0.11
CA THR A 14 -19.11 1.74 -0.75
C THR A 14 -18.67 2.97 -1.54
N LYS A 15 -19.55 3.57 -2.35
CA LYS A 15 -19.25 4.80 -3.11
C LYS A 15 -18.87 5.97 -2.21
N LYS A 16 -19.63 6.20 -1.13
CA LYS A 16 -19.36 7.29 -0.19
C LYS A 16 -18.03 7.10 0.53
N LEU A 17 -17.72 5.88 0.97
CA LEU A 17 -16.43 5.57 1.60
C LEU A 17 -15.27 5.66 0.61
N ALA A 18 -15.43 5.24 -0.64
CA ALA A 18 -14.40 5.37 -1.67
C ALA A 18 -14.12 6.83 -2.03
N ALA A 19 -15.16 7.67 -2.08
CA ALA A 19 -15.04 9.10 -2.36
C ALA A 19 -14.44 9.88 -1.18
N ASN A 20 -14.85 9.57 0.04
CA ASN A 20 -14.34 10.20 1.26
C ASN A 20 -14.27 9.19 2.42
N PRO A 21 -13.13 8.51 2.60
CA PRO A 21 -12.96 7.56 3.70
C PRO A 21 -12.96 8.20 5.10
N ARG A 22 -12.90 9.55 5.19
CA ARG A 22 -12.91 10.32 6.45
C ARG A 22 -14.29 10.88 6.80
N ILE A 23 -15.33 10.54 6.04
CA ILE A 23 -16.70 10.96 6.35
C ILE A 23 -17.10 10.48 7.75
N SER A 24 -17.80 11.31 8.52
CA SER A 24 -18.26 10.91 9.84
C SER A 24 -19.35 9.85 9.72
N ILE A 25 -19.32 8.85 10.61
CA ILE A 25 -20.31 7.76 10.59
C ILE A 25 -21.74 8.32 10.79
N LYS A 26 -21.90 9.40 11.55
CA LYS A 26 -23.20 10.07 11.72
C LYS A 26 -23.74 10.59 10.39
N ARG A 27 -22.93 11.36 9.65
CA ARG A 27 -23.34 11.88 8.34
C ARG A 27 -23.62 10.75 7.35
N LEU A 28 -22.81 9.71 7.37
CA LEU A 28 -22.99 8.53 6.52
C LEU A 28 -24.29 7.78 6.84
N ALA A 29 -24.67 7.70 8.12
CA ALA A 29 -25.92 7.10 8.57
C ALA A 29 -27.13 7.94 8.13
N ASP A 30 -27.06 9.26 8.30
CA ASP A 30 -28.09 10.20 7.87
C ASP A 30 -28.29 10.14 6.33
N ASP A 31 -27.20 10.14 5.56
CA ASP A 31 -27.22 10.07 4.10
C ASP A 31 -27.80 8.74 3.54
N LEU A 32 -27.68 7.64 4.28
CA LEU A 32 -28.09 6.29 3.84
C LEU A 32 -29.42 5.83 4.46
N ASP A 33 -30.05 6.67 5.29
CA ASP A 33 -31.21 6.31 6.11
C ASP A 33 -30.97 5.01 6.90
N MET A 34 -29.82 4.97 7.60
CA MET A 34 -29.39 3.83 8.40
C MET A 34 -29.26 4.22 9.87
N ASN A 35 -29.49 3.25 10.76
CA ASN A 35 -29.21 3.46 12.18
C ASN A 35 -27.70 3.64 12.41
N TYR A 36 -27.32 4.74 13.09
CA TYR A 36 -25.93 5.07 13.40
C TYR A 36 -25.16 3.93 14.09
N THR A 37 -25.74 3.31 15.11
CA THR A 37 -25.10 2.24 15.88
C THR A 37 -24.90 1.00 15.01
N ALA A 38 -25.91 0.64 14.21
CA ALA A 38 -25.82 -0.48 13.28
C ALA A 38 -24.72 -0.27 12.22
N LEU A 39 -24.64 0.92 11.62
CA LEU A 39 -23.61 1.26 10.65
C LEU A 39 -22.21 1.28 11.28
N ARG A 40 -22.08 1.86 12.48
CA ARG A 40 -20.82 1.86 13.23
C ARG A 40 -20.31 0.45 13.50
N ASP A 41 -21.17 -0.43 13.99
CA ASP A 41 -20.80 -1.83 14.26
C ASP A 41 -20.49 -2.59 12.99
N ARG A 42 -21.19 -2.30 11.88
CA ARG A 42 -20.91 -2.88 10.57
C ARG A 42 -19.52 -2.51 10.07
N ILE A 43 -19.19 -1.21 10.04
CA ILE A 43 -17.86 -0.73 9.61
C ILE A 43 -16.78 -1.32 10.52
N ARG A 44 -17.01 -1.37 11.84
CA ARG A 44 -16.09 -2.00 12.79
C ARG A 44 -15.87 -3.48 12.49
N LYS A 45 -16.94 -4.24 12.20
CA LYS A 45 -16.85 -5.68 11.85
C LYS A 45 -16.11 -5.89 10.52
N LEU A 46 -16.37 -5.06 9.50
CA LEU A 46 -15.64 -5.12 8.23
C LEU A 46 -14.14 -4.88 8.44
N SER A 47 -13.80 -3.85 9.22
CA SER A 47 -12.39 -3.54 9.53
C SER A 47 -11.72 -4.63 10.37
N TYR A 48 -12.40 -5.13 11.41
CA TYR A 48 -11.88 -6.21 12.26
C TYR A 48 -11.63 -7.50 11.48
N LYS A 49 -12.48 -7.81 10.50
CA LYS A 49 -12.31 -8.97 9.61
C LYS A 49 -11.30 -8.74 8.47
N GLY A 50 -10.67 -7.57 8.40
CA GLY A 50 -9.72 -7.22 7.33
C GLY A 50 -10.36 -7.01 5.95
N LEU A 51 -11.69 -6.87 5.88
CA LEU A 51 -12.41 -6.67 4.62
C LEU A 51 -12.29 -5.23 4.09
N ILE A 52 -12.06 -4.27 5.00
CA ILE A 52 -11.74 -2.88 4.66
C ILE A 52 -10.60 -2.39 5.54
N SER A 53 -9.82 -1.44 5.01
CA SER A 53 -8.76 -0.77 5.75
C SER A 53 -8.69 0.70 5.37
N PHE A 54 -8.59 1.59 6.35
CA PHE A 54 -8.41 3.02 6.15
C PHE A 54 -6.93 3.37 6.37
N ILE A 55 -6.16 3.36 5.28
CA ILE A 55 -4.70 3.51 5.32
C ILE A 55 -4.30 4.86 4.73
N LEU A 56 -3.28 5.49 5.30
CA LEU A 56 -2.65 6.68 4.72
C LEU A 56 -1.93 6.30 3.42
N SER A 57 -2.27 6.97 2.33
CA SER A 57 -1.54 6.87 1.07
C SER A 57 -0.80 8.16 0.76
N VAL A 58 0.44 8.05 0.28
CA VAL A 58 1.34 9.18 0.04
C VAL A 58 1.88 9.17 -1.39
N SER A 59 2.34 10.33 -1.87
CA SER A 59 2.90 10.44 -3.23
C SER A 59 4.31 9.82 -3.33
N PRO A 60 4.64 9.13 -4.44
CA PRO A 60 6.00 8.72 -4.79
C PRO A 60 7.01 9.87 -4.82
N LEU A 61 6.56 11.12 -4.97
CA LEU A 61 7.42 12.30 -4.89
C LEU A 61 8.05 12.49 -3.49
N ILE A 62 7.42 11.94 -2.45
CA ILE A 62 7.92 11.97 -1.08
C ILE A 62 8.76 10.71 -0.79
N THR A 63 8.33 9.57 -1.32
CA THR A 63 8.86 8.25 -0.93
C THR A 63 9.88 7.67 -1.90
N GLY A 64 10.05 8.26 -3.07
CA GLY A 64 10.81 7.70 -4.19
C GLY A 64 9.89 7.11 -5.26
N ASN A 65 10.21 7.36 -6.53
CA ASN A 65 9.43 6.91 -7.68
C ASN A 65 10.13 5.84 -8.52
N THR A 66 11.31 5.36 -8.11
CA THR A 66 11.94 4.20 -8.76
C THR A 66 11.13 2.96 -8.38
N ALA A 67 10.79 2.12 -9.34
CA ALA A 67 10.03 0.89 -9.09
C ALA A 67 10.75 -0.31 -9.70
N ALA A 68 10.36 -1.51 -9.26
CA ALA A 68 10.75 -2.74 -9.89
C ALA A 68 9.61 -3.77 -9.83
N LEU A 69 9.47 -4.52 -10.92
CA LEU A 69 8.76 -5.80 -10.93
C LEU A 69 9.79 -6.88 -10.60
N VAL A 70 9.54 -7.65 -9.54
CA VAL A 70 10.45 -8.70 -9.07
C VAL A 70 9.73 -10.03 -9.22
N ARG A 71 10.23 -10.89 -10.12
CA ARG A 71 9.81 -12.30 -10.21
C ARG A 71 10.69 -13.12 -9.29
N LEU A 72 10.06 -13.97 -8.50
CA LEU A 72 10.68 -14.82 -7.49
C LEU A 72 10.29 -16.26 -7.78
N LYS A 73 11.27 -17.17 -7.74
CA LYS A 73 11.02 -18.60 -7.82
C LYS A 73 11.73 -19.36 -6.69
N GLY A 74 10.99 -20.19 -5.97
CA GLY A 74 11.49 -21.08 -4.92
C GLY A 74 10.40 -21.60 -3.96
N HIS A 75 10.77 -22.55 -3.09
CA HIS A 75 9.82 -23.32 -2.27
C HIS A 75 9.16 -22.55 -1.11
N LYS A 76 9.55 -21.30 -0.86
CA LYS A 76 9.08 -20.49 0.29
C LYS A 76 8.42 -19.17 -0.12
N VAL A 77 7.91 -19.09 -1.35
CA VAL A 77 7.25 -17.87 -1.86
C VAL A 77 6.08 -17.41 -0.98
N GLU A 78 5.31 -18.32 -0.38
CA GLU A 78 4.19 -17.95 0.51
C GLU A 78 4.65 -17.18 1.76
N LYS A 79 5.71 -17.67 2.41
CA LYS A 79 6.29 -17.01 3.58
C LYS A 79 6.83 -15.63 3.19
N LEU A 80 7.50 -15.54 2.03
CA LEU A 80 8.02 -14.30 1.51
C LEU A 80 6.90 -13.29 1.21
N LEU A 81 5.81 -13.72 0.57
CA LEU A 81 4.64 -12.87 0.30
C LEU A 81 4.02 -12.36 1.61
N SER A 82 3.93 -13.21 2.64
CA SER A 82 3.45 -12.81 3.97
C SER A 82 4.32 -11.72 4.60
N SER A 83 5.65 -11.86 4.53
CA SER A 83 6.60 -10.84 4.99
C SER A 83 6.51 -9.56 4.17
N ALA A 84 6.57 -9.69 2.84
CA ALA A 84 6.52 -8.59 1.89
C ALA A 84 5.23 -7.77 2.03
N SER A 85 4.09 -8.41 2.34
CA SER A 85 2.80 -7.71 2.52
C SER A 85 2.84 -6.64 3.62
N LYS A 86 3.72 -6.81 4.63
CA LYS A 86 3.90 -5.91 5.77
C LYS A 86 4.87 -4.76 5.49
N CYS A 87 5.52 -4.76 4.33
CA CYS A 87 6.56 -3.82 3.98
C CYS A 87 6.01 -2.60 3.26
N ASN A 88 6.26 -1.39 3.79
CA ASN A 88 5.85 -0.14 3.14
C ASN A 88 6.38 0.01 1.71
N ARG A 89 7.55 -0.55 1.37
CA ARG A 89 8.16 -0.47 0.03
C ARG A 89 7.62 -1.50 -0.97
N VAL A 90 6.79 -2.44 -0.52
CA VAL A 90 6.13 -3.41 -1.39
C VAL A 90 4.72 -2.92 -1.66
N ILE A 91 4.45 -2.60 -2.92
CA ILE A 91 3.12 -2.15 -3.37
C ILE A 91 2.16 -3.32 -3.35
N THR A 92 2.56 -4.45 -3.93
CA THR A 92 1.73 -5.65 -3.99
C THR A 92 2.60 -6.88 -4.23
N GLY A 93 2.03 -8.04 -3.92
CA GLY A 93 2.58 -9.34 -4.24
C GLY A 93 1.48 -10.24 -4.79
N LEU A 94 1.82 -11.04 -5.80
CA LEU A 94 0.93 -12.00 -6.44
C LEU A 94 1.63 -13.36 -6.47
N LYS A 95 0.98 -14.39 -5.96
CA LYS A 95 1.41 -15.78 -6.17
C LYS A 95 0.97 -16.21 -7.57
N VAL A 96 1.92 -16.66 -8.39
CA VAL A 96 1.68 -17.12 -9.76
C VAL A 96 1.50 -18.65 -9.78
N SER A 97 2.34 -19.37 -9.04
CA SER A 97 2.29 -20.82 -8.82
C SER A 97 2.71 -21.14 -7.38
N ASP A 98 2.79 -22.42 -7.01
CA ASP A 98 3.27 -22.82 -5.67
C ASP A 98 4.71 -22.43 -5.37
N ASP A 99 5.52 -22.26 -6.41
CA ASP A 99 6.93 -21.90 -6.34
C ASP A 99 7.24 -20.54 -6.96
N GLU A 100 6.28 -19.83 -7.55
CA GLU A 100 6.52 -18.55 -8.24
C GLU A 100 5.65 -17.42 -7.68
N ALA A 101 6.27 -16.25 -7.50
CA ALA A 101 5.59 -15.03 -7.10
C ALA A 101 6.13 -13.79 -7.82
N ILE A 102 5.27 -12.78 -7.95
CA ILE A 102 5.60 -11.46 -8.48
C ILE A 102 5.41 -10.44 -7.37
N LEU A 103 6.42 -9.59 -7.14
CA LEU A 103 6.32 -8.41 -6.30
C LEU A 103 6.43 -7.13 -7.14
N VAL A 104 5.73 -6.09 -6.71
CA VAL A 104 6.00 -4.72 -7.16
C VAL A 104 6.60 -3.97 -5.99
N ILE A 105 7.86 -3.54 -6.13
CA ILE A 105 8.63 -2.84 -5.10
C ILE A 105 8.93 -1.42 -5.59
N TYR A 106 9.03 -0.46 -4.67
CA TYR A 106 9.48 0.88 -4.99
C TYR A 106 10.54 1.40 -4.03
N GLY A 107 11.33 2.35 -4.52
CA GLY A 107 12.53 2.87 -3.87
C GLY A 107 12.79 4.33 -4.25
N LYS A 108 13.71 4.95 -3.51
CA LYS A 108 14.33 6.23 -3.89
C LYS A 108 15.15 6.05 -5.17
N ASP A 109 15.91 4.96 -5.21
CA ASP A 109 16.78 4.55 -6.29
C ASP A 109 16.84 3.01 -6.39
N LYS A 110 17.68 2.50 -7.29
CA LYS A 110 17.83 1.04 -7.48
C LYS A 110 18.49 0.36 -6.28
N GLY A 111 19.40 1.03 -5.56
CA GLY A 111 20.07 0.46 -4.39
C GLY A 111 19.12 0.24 -3.22
N ASP A 112 18.20 1.19 -3.00
CA ASP A 112 17.10 1.06 -2.05
C ASP A 112 16.23 -0.17 -2.36
N ILE A 113 15.88 -0.40 -3.64
CA ILE A 113 15.14 -1.60 -4.05
C ILE A 113 15.93 -2.88 -3.79
N VAL A 114 17.22 -2.92 -4.16
CA VAL A 114 18.09 -4.08 -3.92
C VAL A 114 18.14 -4.42 -2.43
N SER A 115 18.28 -3.42 -1.55
CA SER A 115 18.29 -3.64 -0.11
C SER A 115 16.99 -4.26 0.42
N VAL A 116 15.83 -3.90 -0.14
CA VAL A 116 14.55 -4.53 0.22
C VAL A 116 14.51 -5.98 -0.25
N ILE A 117 15.00 -6.25 -1.47
CA ILE A 117 15.07 -7.60 -2.02
C ILE A 117 15.99 -8.49 -1.19
N ASP A 118 17.16 -7.99 -0.78
CA ASP A 118 18.12 -8.74 0.03
C ASP A 118 17.51 -9.16 1.37
N VAL A 119 16.83 -8.26 2.07
CA VAL A 119 16.15 -8.59 3.34
C VAL A 119 15.08 -9.66 3.13
N LEU A 120 14.25 -9.54 2.08
CA LEU A 120 13.22 -10.53 1.77
C LEU A 120 13.82 -11.90 1.40
N ARG A 121 14.95 -11.91 0.67
CA ARG A 121 15.66 -13.14 0.32
C ARG A 121 16.23 -13.84 1.55
N ASP A 122 16.83 -13.07 2.46
CA ASP A 122 17.43 -13.61 3.68
C ASP A 122 16.37 -14.24 4.60
N GLU A 123 15.18 -13.63 4.70
CA GLU A 123 14.05 -14.21 5.45
C GLU A 123 13.50 -15.52 4.86
N ALA A 124 13.61 -15.67 3.54
CA ALA A 124 13.23 -16.89 2.82
C ALA A 124 14.29 -17.99 2.92
N GLY A 125 15.51 -17.68 3.38
CA GLY A 125 16.60 -18.63 3.54
C GLY A 125 17.48 -18.80 2.30
N GLY A 126 17.59 -17.76 1.46
CA GLY A 126 18.63 -17.65 0.44
C GLY A 126 18.40 -18.38 -0.89
N ASP A 127 17.62 -19.46 -0.91
CA ASP A 127 17.37 -20.27 -2.11
C ASP A 127 16.17 -19.74 -2.92
N LEU A 128 16.41 -18.63 -3.63
CA LEU A 128 15.43 -17.97 -4.50
C LEU A 128 16.09 -17.51 -5.80
N GLU A 129 15.52 -17.91 -6.92
CA GLU A 129 15.82 -17.26 -8.19
C GLU A 129 15.06 -15.94 -8.26
N ILE A 130 15.77 -14.85 -8.58
CA ILE A 130 15.21 -13.49 -8.58
C ILE A 130 15.49 -12.84 -9.93
N HIS A 131 14.44 -12.41 -10.61
CA HIS A 131 14.54 -11.60 -11.83
C HIS A 131 13.90 -10.24 -11.58
N VAL A 132 14.64 -9.16 -11.89
CA VAL A 132 14.26 -7.78 -11.55
C VAL A 132 14.15 -6.94 -12.81
N GLU A 133 12.97 -6.37 -13.04
CA GLU A 133 12.72 -5.41 -14.12
C GLU A 133 12.44 -4.04 -13.52
N TYR A 134 13.36 -3.09 -13.75
CA TYR A 134 13.24 -1.73 -13.21
C TYR A 134 12.31 -0.86 -14.05
N GLY A 135 11.58 0.02 -13.37
CA GLY A 135 10.69 1.01 -13.95
C GLY A 135 10.52 2.22 -13.04
N ARG A 136 9.40 2.93 -13.23
CA ARG A 136 9.04 4.09 -12.41
C ARG A 136 7.55 4.11 -12.10
N LEU A 137 7.20 4.58 -10.90
CA LEU A 137 5.82 4.89 -10.55
C LEU A 137 5.37 6.18 -11.22
N HIS A 138 4.14 6.20 -11.71
CA HIS A 138 3.51 7.42 -12.17
C HIS A 138 3.37 8.42 -11.00
N PRO A 139 3.58 9.75 -11.20
CA PRO A 139 3.49 10.74 -10.12
C PRO A 139 2.14 10.76 -9.37
N ASP A 140 1.06 10.45 -10.08
CA ASP A 140 -0.31 10.43 -9.53
C ASP A 140 -0.61 9.18 -8.70
N PHE A 141 0.20 8.13 -8.82
CA PHE A 141 0.07 6.94 -7.99
C PHE A 141 0.20 7.32 -6.50
N LYS A 142 -0.43 6.55 -5.61
CA LYS A 142 -0.30 6.72 -4.16
C LYS A 142 0.12 5.41 -3.53
N VAL A 143 1.26 5.43 -2.83
CA VAL A 143 1.77 4.28 -2.08
C VAL A 143 1.17 4.27 -0.68
N GLN A 144 0.75 3.10 -0.21
CA GLN A 144 0.13 2.93 1.12
C GLN A 144 1.20 2.78 2.20
N ILE A 145 1.00 3.45 3.35
CA ILE A 145 1.84 3.27 4.54
C ILE A 145 1.18 2.21 5.43
N ARG A 146 1.62 0.96 5.30
CA ARG A 146 1.05 -0.22 5.98
C ARG A 146 1.62 -0.44 7.39
N ASN A 147 2.91 -0.19 7.57
CA ASN A 147 3.59 -0.30 8.85
C ASN A 147 3.64 1.09 9.53
N PRO A 148 2.92 1.28 10.66
CA PRO A 148 2.90 2.53 11.41
C PRO A 148 4.10 2.72 12.36
N ASN A 149 5.04 1.77 12.40
CA ASN A 149 6.25 1.91 13.20
C ASN A 149 7.32 2.72 12.44
N PRO A 150 7.83 3.81 13.01
CA PRO A 150 8.81 4.68 12.36
C PRO A 150 10.25 4.13 12.40
N GLU A 151 10.52 3.15 13.25
CA GLU A 151 11.85 2.61 13.50
C GLU A 151 12.32 1.70 12.35
N CYS A 152 13.35 2.15 11.64
CA CYS A 152 13.80 1.60 10.36
C CYS A 152 14.59 0.28 10.45
N ASN A 153 14.73 -0.30 11.64
CA ASN A 153 15.69 -1.37 11.92
C ASN A 153 15.00 -2.67 12.36
N HIS A 154 13.78 -2.94 11.91
CA HIS A 154 13.04 -4.14 12.29
C HIS A 154 12.66 -4.99 11.07
N PRO A 155 12.91 -6.31 11.10
CA PRO A 155 12.33 -7.24 10.15
C PRO A 155 10.79 -7.09 10.11
N PRO A 156 10.14 -7.32 8.95
CA PRO A 156 10.70 -7.95 7.76
C PRO A 156 11.27 -6.98 6.72
N CYS A 157 11.24 -5.67 6.97
CA CYS A 157 11.79 -4.69 6.04
C CYS A 157 12.28 -3.45 6.78
N ASN A 158 13.43 -2.91 6.35
CA ASN A 158 14.09 -1.69 6.90
C ASN A 158 13.33 -0.37 6.64
N ASN A 159 11.99 -0.40 6.66
CA ASN A 159 11.14 0.60 6.06
C ASN A 159 10.70 1.69 7.03
N CYS A 160 11.50 2.75 7.13
CA CYS A 160 11.09 4.00 7.75
C CYS A 160 9.76 4.51 7.17
N ILE A 161 8.92 5.11 8.02
CA ILE A 161 7.83 5.96 7.56
C ILE A 161 8.43 7.21 6.89
N PRO A 162 7.98 7.59 5.69
CA PRO A 162 8.43 8.83 5.08
C PRO A 162 7.97 10.02 5.93
N VAL A 163 8.90 10.93 6.25
CA VAL A 163 8.53 12.18 6.92
C VAL A 163 7.72 13.02 5.94
N LEU A 164 6.46 13.30 6.30
CA LEU A 164 5.58 14.17 5.51
C LEU A 164 6.07 15.61 5.65
N ARG A 165 6.90 16.05 4.70
CA ARG A 165 7.35 17.44 4.59
C ARG A 165 6.92 18.02 3.27
N ASN A 166 6.37 19.22 3.31
CA ASN A 166 6.16 20.02 2.11
C ASN A 166 7.52 20.54 1.63
N ARG A 167 8.23 19.75 0.81
CA ARG A 167 9.44 20.24 0.15
C ARG A 167 9.00 21.12 -1.01
N VAL A 168 8.78 22.40 -0.74
CA VAL A 168 8.81 23.43 -1.78
C VAL A 168 10.24 23.41 -2.33
N LYS A 169 10.46 22.75 -3.47
CA LYS A 169 11.66 23.03 -4.26
C LYS A 169 11.50 24.47 -4.72
N ASN A 170 12.21 25.40 -4.08
CA ASN A 170 12.47 26.69 -4.69
C ASN A 170 13.15 26.42 -6.03
N SER A 171 12.40 26.51 -7.12
CA SER A 171 12.91 26.62 -8.48
C SER A 171 13.48 28.02 -8.66
N SER A 172 14.53 28.36 -7.90
CA SER A 172 15.41 29.49 -8.15
C SER A 172 16.62 28.94 -8.91
N GLY A 173 16.48 28.83 -10.24
CA GLY A 173 17.53 28.27 -11.09
C GLY A 173 17.13 28.07 -12.55
N LEU A 174 16.25 28.91 -13.09
CA LEU A 174 15.99 29.02 -14.53
C LEU A 174 15.92 30.50 -14.92
N HIS A 175 17.04 31.20 -14.76
CA HIS A 175 17.38 32.38 -15.55
C HIS A 175 18.91 32.50 -15.58
N GLY A 176 19.54 31.75 -16.50
CA GLY A 176 20.75 32.19 -17.20
C GLY A 176 20.28 32.63 -18.59
N THR A 177 20.12 33.95 -18.81
CA THR A 177 21.00 34.85 -19.60
C THR A 177 20.93 34.64 -21.12
N PRO A 178 21.09 35.68 -21.96
CA PRO A 178 20.91 37.13 -21.78
C PRO A 178 19.58 37.65 -22.35
#